data_AF-A0A5P0JK45-F1
#
_entry.id   AF-A0A5P0JK45-F1
#
_cell.length_a   1.000
_cell.length_b   1.000
_cell.length_c   1.000
_cell.angle_alpha   90.00
_cell.angle_beta   90.00
_cell.angle_gamma   90.00
#
_symmetry.space_group_name_H-M   'P 1'
#
loop_
_entity.id
_entity.type
_entity.pdbx_description
1 polymer ?
#
loop_
_entity_poly.entity_id
_entity_poly.type
_entity_poly.pdbx_seq_one_letter_code
_entity_poly.pdbx_strand_id
1 'polypeptide(L)'
;YKDQSHLSMEERVKTNYDHPSAMDHSLLLEHLQALKRGSAIDLPVYSYVEHTRMKETVTVEPKKVIILEGILLLTDARLRDELNFSIFVDTPLDICLMRRIKRDVNERGRS
;
A
#
# COMPACT_ATOMS: atom_id res chain seq x y z
N TYR A 1 2.14 2.92 3.09
CA TYR A 1 3.03 4.09 2.90
C TYR A 1 3.88 4.32 4.13
N LYS A 2 5.07 4.91 3.98
CA LYS A 2 5.90 5.37 5.10
C LYS A 2 5.19 6.45 5.91
N ASP A 3 5.50 6.51 7.20
CA ASP A 3 5.05 7.63 8.02
C ASP A 3 5.79 8.90 7.61
N GLN A 4 5.03 9.97 7.38
CA GLN A 4 5.52 11.29 7.03
C GLN A 4 5.03 12.35 8.02
N SER A 5 4.59 11.94 9.21
CA SER A 5 4.13 12.81 10.29
C SER A 5 5.14 13.91 10.65
N HIS A 6 6.43 13.63 10.46
CA HIS A 6 7.56 14.55 10.67
C HIS A 6 7.74 15.62 9.58
N LEU A 7 7.11 15.47 8.41
CA LEU A 7 7.19 16.43 7.30
C LEU A 7 6.01 17.41 7.34
N SER A 8 6.19 18.60 6.79
CA SER A 8 5.10 19.53 6.52
C SER A 8 4.19 19.04 5.40
N MET A 9 2.96 19.55 5.32
CA MET A 9 2.03 19.20 4.26
C MET A 9 2.58 19.51 2.85
N GLU A 10 3.26 20.66 2.70
CA GLU A 10 3.87 21.06 1.42
C GLU A 10 4.95 20.08 0.94
N GLU A 11 5.70 19.48 1.86
CA GLU A 11 6.71 18.46 1.55
C GLU A 11 6.06 17.11 1.24
N ARG A 12 5.02 16.72 1.99
CA ARG A 12 4.30 15.46 1.77
C ARG A 12 3.72 15.39 0.36
N VAL A 13 3.11 16.47 -0.13
CA VAL A 13 2.51 16.55 -1.47
C VAL A 13 3.55 16.33 -2.59
N LYS A 14 4.83 16.64 -2.34
CA LYS A 14 5.92 16.41 -3.31
C LYS A 14 6.38 14.95 -3.36
N THR A 15 5.91 14.09 -2.46
CA THR A 15 6.28 12.67 -2.43
C THR A 15 5.72 11.94 -3.65
N ASN A 16 6.59 11.24 -4.37
CA ASN A 16 6.14 10.32 -5.41
C ASN A 16 5.65 9.00 -4.80
N TYR A 17 4.34 8.86 -4.64
CA TYR A 17 3.70 7.67 -4.08
C TYR A 17 3.69 6.45 -5.03
N ASP A 18 4.09 6.62 -6.29
CA ASP A 18 4.26 5.53 -7.26
C ASP A 18 5.71 4.98 -7.27
N HIS A 19 6.58 5.48 -6.37
CA HIS A 19 7.95 4.99 -6.23
C HIS A 19 8.09 4.02 -5.04
N PRO A 20 8.86 2.91 -5.16
CA PRO A 20 9.02 1.94 -4.06
C PRO A 20 9.50 2.55 -2.74
N SER A 21 10.26 3.65 -2.78
CA SER A 21 10.76 4.32 -1.57
C SER A 21 9.67 4.94 -0.69
N ALA A 22 8.47 5.20 -1.24
CA ALA A 22 7.31 5.70 -0.50
C ALA A 22 6.58 4.59 0.27
N MET A 23 6.85 3.33 -0.07
CA MET A 23 6.29 2.17 0.59
C MET A 23 7.12 1.79 1.82
N ASP A 24 6.44 1.33 2.86
CA ASP A 24 7.11 0.80 4.04
C ASP A 24 7.15 -0.72 3.98
N HIS A 25 7.98 -1.24 3.07
CA HIS A 25 8.13 -2.68 2.86
C HIS A 25 8.74 -3.39 4.06
N SER A 26 9.55 -2.70 4.87
CA SER A 26 10.09 -3.28 6.11
C SER A 26 8.99 -3.51 7.14
N LEU A 27 8.11 -2.54 7.37
CA LEU A 27 6.96 -2.74 8.26
C LEU A 27 5.99 -3.80 7.72
N LEU A 28 5.73 -3.79 6.40
CA LEU A 28 4.88 -4.81 5.77
C LEU A 28 5.46 -6.22 5.97
N LEU A 29 6.78 -6.37 5.82
CA LEU A 29 7.47 -7.65 6.03
C LEU A 29 7.32 -8.12 7.48
N GLU A 30 7.59 -7.24 8.45
CA GLU A 30 7.44 -7.53 9.88
C GLU A 30 6.03 -7.99 10.21
N HIS A 31 5.03 -7.24 9.74
CA HIS A 31 3.61 -7.52 9.95
C HIS A 31 3.19 -8.85 9.32
N LEU A 32 3.65 -9.13 8.09
CA LEU A 32 3.37 -10.39 7.41
C LEU A 32 3.95 -11.58 8.17
N GLN A 33 5.19 -11.47 8.64
CA GLN A 33 5.83 -12.53 9.42
C GLN A 33 5.14 -12.72 10.78
N ALA A 34 4.69 -11.66 11.44
CA ALA A 34 3.91 -11.74 12.69
C ALA A 34 2.59 -12.49 12.48
N LEU A 35 1.83 -12.14 11.43
CA LEU A 35 0.60 -12.83 11.08
C LEU A 35 0.83 -14.31 10.75
N LYS A 36 1.90 -14.64 10.01
CA LYS A 36 2.29 -16.03 9.71
C LYS A 36 2.65 -16.84 10.97
N ARG A 37 3.15 -16.18 12.02
CA ARG A 37 3.42 -16.79 13.34
C ARG A 37 2.20 -16.87 14.26
N GLY A 38 1.04 -16.39 13.82
CA GLY A 38 -0.17 -16.40 14.63
C GLY A 38 -0.28 -15.23 15.63
N SER A 39 0.44 -14.13 15.39
CA SER A 39 0.32 -12.91 16.19
C SER A 39 -0.50 -11.85 15.45
N ALA A 40 -1.43 -11.21 16.16
CA ALA A 40 -2.14 -10.04 15.64
C ALA A 40 -1.19 -8.85 15.44
N ILE A 41 -1.58 -7.95 14.54
CA ILE A 41 -0.83 -6.73 14.23
C ILE A 41 -1.76 -5.52 14.29
N ASP A 42 -1.19 -4.33 14.48
CA ASP A 42 -1.89 -3.06 14.35
C ASP A 42 -1.55 -2.42 13.01
N LEU A 43 -2.42 -2.62 12.02
CA LEU A 43 -2.23 -2.11 10.67
C LEU A 43 -2.43 -0.59 10.64
N PRO A 44 -1.43 0.22 10.23
CA PRO A 44 -1.60 1.66 10.16
C PRO A 44 -2.60 2.06 9.08
N VAL A 45 -3.49 3.02 9.42
CA VAL A 45 -4.40 3.64 8.45
C VAL A 45 -3.70 4.80 7.76
N TYR A 46 -3.81 4.89 6.43
CA TYR A 46 -3.25 6.01 5.66
C TYR A 46 -4.36 6.96 5.21
N SER A 47 -4.16 8.26 5.44
CA SER A 47 -5.05 9.30 4.93
C SER A 47 -4.51 9.87 3.64
N TYR A 48 -5.31 9.73 2.57
CA TYR A 48 -5.05 10.36 1.28
C TYR A 48 -5.27 11.88 1.31
N VAL A 49 -5.95 12.41 2.33
CA VAL A 49 -6.16 13.85 2.52
C VAL A 49 -4.94 14.48 3.19
N GLU A 50 -4.42 13.83 4.24
CA GLU A 50 -3.28 14.33 5.04
C GLU A 50 -1.91 13.89 4.51
N HIS A 51 -1.92 13.05 3.47
CA HIS A 51 -0.74 12.46 2.84
C HIS A 51 0.20 11.75 3.83
N THR A 52 -0.34 11.23 4.94
CA THR A 52 0.43 10.53 5.98
C THR A 52 -0.41 9.48 6.70
N ARG A 53 0.22 8.71 7.60
CA ARG A 53 -0.46 7.78 8.49
C ARG A 53 -1.29 8.54 9.52
N MET A 54 -2.44 7.97 9.83
CA MET A 54 -3.29 8.40 10.92
C MET A 54 -2.81 7.81 12.24
N LYS A 55 -3.32 8.32 13.36
CA LYS A 55 -2.99 7.79 14.70
C LYS A 55 -3.70 6.47 14.97
N GLU A 56 -4.89 6.29 14.41
CA GLU A 56 -5.64 5.06 14.47
C GLU A 56 -4.99 3.95 13.64
N THR A 57 -5.12 2.74 14.18
CA THR A 57 -4.73 1.49 13.53
C THR A 57 -5.95 0.57 13.47
N VAL A 58 -5.88 -0.41 12.57
CA VAL A 58 -6.83 -1.50 12.49
C VAL A 58 -6.14 -2.76 12.98
N THR A 59 -6.64 -3.36 14.05
CA THR A 59 -6.13 -4.65 14.50
C THR A 59 -6.49 -5.72 13.49
N VAL A 60 -5.48 -6.44 12.99
CA VAL A 60 -5.63 -7.54 12.04
C VAL A 60 -5.23 -8.83 12.73
N GLU A 61 -6.20 -9.73 12.87
CA GLU A 61 -5.99 -11.06 13.40
C GLU A 61 -5.35 -11.99 12.36
N PRO A 62 -4.52 -12.96 12.78
CA PRO A 62 -4.00 -14.00 11.90
C PRO A 62 -5.12 -14.74 11.14
N LYS A 63 -4.90 -14.97 9.85
CA LYS A 63 -5.81 -15.73 8.98
C LYS A 63 -5.04 -16.83 8.25
N LYS A 64 -5.75 -17.91 7.90
CA LYS A 64 -5.21 -19.00 7.09
C LYS A 64 -4.78 -18.55 5.69
N VAL A 65 -5.46 -17.54 5.15
CA VAL A 65 -5.17 -16.96 3.84
C VAL A 65 -5.07 -15.45 4.03
N ILE A 66 -3.98 -14.87 3.55
CA ILE A 66 -3.73 -13.43 3.52
C ILE A 66 -3.56 -13.06 2.06
N ILE A 67 -4.37 -12.10 1.59
CA ILE A 67 -4.25 -11.55 0.24
C ILE A 67 -3.55 -10.21 0.36
N LEU A 68 -2.39 -10.11 -0.28
CA LEU A 68 -1.65 -8.85 -0.42
C LEU A 68 -1.90 -8.30 -1.82
N GLU A 69 -2.38 -7.06 -1.90
CA GLU A 69 -2.65 -6.35 -3.13
C GLU A 69 -1.87 -5.04 -3.18
N GLY A 70 -1.34 -4.68 -4.35
CA GLY A 70 -0.62 -3.44 -4.55
C GLY A 70 0.23 -3.44 -5.81
N ILE A 71 0.46 -2.25 -6.35
CA ILE A 71 1.18 -2.04 -7.62
C ILE A 71 2.71 -2.24 -7.52
N LEU A 72 3.28 -2.22 -6.31
CA LEU A 72 4.73 -2.28 -6.07
C LEU A 72 5.17 -3.42 -5.14
N LEU A 73 4.29 -4.37 -4.81
CA LEU A 73 4.59 -5.43 -3.85
C LEU A 73 5.79 -6.30 -4.27
N LEU A 74 5.92 -6.56 -5.57
CA LEU A 74 6.93 -7.46 -6.11
C LEU A 74 8.32 -6.80 -6.27
N THR A 75 8.46 -5.52 -5.94
CA THR A 75 9.76 -4.81 -6.09
C THR A 75 10.77 -5.16 -4.99
N ASP A 76 10.32 -5.62 -3.82
CA ASP A 76 11.20 -6.02 -2.71
C ASP A 76 11.36 -7.55 -2.69
N ALA A 77 12.60 -8.03 -2.83
CA ALA A 77 12.87 -9.47 -2.83
C ALA A 77 12.46 -10.16 -1.51
N ARG A 78 12.62 -9.47 -0.38
CA ARG A 78 12.30 -10.03 0.95
C ARG A 78 10.80 -10.30 1.09
N LEU A 79 9.97 -9.43 0.51
CA LEU A 79 8.53 -9.66 0.48
C LEU A 79 8.18 -10.82 -0.44
N ARG A 80 8.82 -10.94 -1.60
CA ARG A 80 8.59 -12.06 -2.53
C ARG A 80 8.89 -13.41 -1.91
N ASP A 81 9.94 -13.49 -1.09
CA ASP A 81 10.32 -14.72 -0.38
C ASP A 81 9.28 -15.17 0.65
N GLU A 82 8.43 -14.26 1.13
CA GLU A 82 7.35 -14.58 2.07
C GLU A 82 6.06 -15.07 1.39
N LEU A 83 5.91 -14.85 0.07
CA LEU A 83 4.70 -15.19 -0.68
C LEU A 83 4.69 -16.67 -1.07
N ASN A 84 3.55 -17.34 -0.87
CA ASN A 84 3.37 -18.71 -1.37
C ASN A 84 3.03 -18.75 -2.86
N PHE A 85 2.33 -17.72 -3.35
CA PHE A 85 1.96 -17.54 -4.75
C PHE A 85 1.90 -16.05 -5.07
N SER A 86 2.21 -15.69 -6.31
CA SER A 86 2.09 -14.31 -6.80
C SER A 86 1.33 -14.29 -8.11
N ILE A 87 0.46 -13.29 -8.25
CA ILE A 87 -0.25 -12.98 -9.49
C ILE A 87 0.20 -11.61 -9.93
N PHE A 88 0.66 -11.49 -11.16
CA PHE A 88 0.89 -10.20 -11.81
C PHE A 88 -0.15 -10.05 -12.92
N VAL A 89 -0.91 -8.95 -12.88
CA VAL A 89 -1.90 -8.63 -13.91
C VAL A 89 -1.26 -7.61 -14.85
N ASP A 90 -0.91 -8.06 -16.05
CA ASP A 90 -0.46 -7.17 -17.11
C ASP A 90 -1.66 -6.67 -17.91
N THR A 91 -1.73 -5.36 -18.15
CA THR A 91 -2.80 -4.73 -18.91
C THR A 91 -2.21 -3.53 -19.66
N PRO A 92 -2.55 -3.35 -20.95
CA PRO A 92 -2.08 -2.22 -21.74
C PRO A 92 -2.34 -0.86 -21.06
N LEU A 93 -1.35 0.04 -21.12
CA LEU A 93 -1.36 1.31 -20.38
C LEU A 93 -2.51 2.25 -20.81
N ASP A 94 -2.90 2.21 -22.07
CA ASP A 94 -4.06 2.95 -22.60
C ASP A 94 -5.37 2.50 -21.95
N ILE A 95 -5.56 1.19 -21.77
CA ILE A 95 -6.70 0.62 -21.04
C ILE A 95 -6.68 1.06 -19.57
N CYS A 96 -5.52 1.00 -18.91
CA CYS A 96 -5.35 1.45 -17.53
C CYS A 96 -5.68 2.93 -17.37
N LEU A 97 -5.19 3.78 -18.28
CA LEU A 97 -5.45 5.22 -18.30
C LEU A 97 -6.94 5.52 -18.49
N MET A 98 -7.58 4.90 -19.49
CA MET A 98 -9.01 5.07 -19.74
C MET A 98 -9.86 4.69 -18.52
N ARG A 99 -9.54 3.57 -17.86
CA ARG A 99 -10.22 3.15 -16.62
C ARG A 99 -10.01 4.15 -15.48
N ARG A 100 -8.79 4.66 -15.33
CA ARG A 100 -8.45 5.68 -14.33
C ARG A 100 -9.24 6.96 -14.54
N ILE A 101 -9.24 7.51 -15.75
CA ILE A 101 -10.00 8.73 -16.08
C ILE A 101 -11.49 8.52 -15.78
N LYS A 102 -12.06 7.40 -16.24
CA LYS A 102 -13.47 7.08 -16.00
C LYS A 102 -13.81 7.03 -14.49
N ARG A 103 -12.95 6.40 -13.69
CA ARG A 103 -13.12 6.34 -12.23
C ARG A 103 -12.99 7.72 -11.59
N ASP A 104 -11.95 8.48 -11.96
CA ASP A 104 -11.65 9.77 -11.35
C ASP A 104 -12.75 10.81 -11.66
N VAL A 105 -13.35 10.76 -12.87
CA VAL A 105 -14.52 11.56 -13.25
C VAL A 105 -15.78 11.15 -12.50
N ASN A 106 -16.10 9.84 -12.46
CA ASN A 106 -17.39 9.36 -11.93
C ASN A 106 -17.44 9.28 -10.40
N GLU A 107 -16.31 8.97 -9.74
CA GLU A 107 -16.28 8.64 -8.31
C GLU A 107 -15.54 9.69 -7.48
N ARG A 108 -14.61 10.43 -8.08
CA ARG A 108 -13.70 11.33 -7.34
C ARG A 108 -13.86 12.81 -7.69
N GLY A 109 -14.72 13.15 -8.66
CA GLY A 109 -15.00 14.54 -9.07
C GLY A 109 -13.78 15.31 -9.58
N ARG A 110 -12.76 14.61 -10.10
CA ARG A 110 -11.53 15.20 -10.62
C ARG A 110 -11.55 15.11 -12.15
N SER A 111 -11.47 16.27 -12.81
CA SER A 111 -11.41 16.45 -14.27
C SER A 111 -9.99 16.73 -14.74
#